data_AF-A0A966HRI1-F1
#
_entry.id   AF-A0A966HRI1-F1
#
_cell.length_a   1.000
_cell.length_b   1.000
_cell.length_c   1.000
_cell.angle_alpha   90.00
_cell.angle_beta   90.00
_cell.angle_gamma   90.00
#
_symmetry.space_group_name_H-M   'P 1'
#
loop_
_entity.id
_entity.type
_entity.pdbx_description
1 polymer ?
#
loop_
_entity_poly.entity_id
_entity_poly.type
_entity_poly.pdbx_seq_one_letter_code
_entity_poly.pdbx_strand_id
1 'polypeptide(L)' 'MVSDWGYDKLEAYFLLTQCGRVRLGNMVDPKYSLGASISKSIIAKR' A
#
# COMPACT_ATOMS: atom_id res chain seq x y z
N MET A 1 -3.22 -2.83 6.75
CA MET A 1 -2.54 -1.89 7.67
C MET A 1 -3.41 -1.58 8.89
N VAL A 2 -4.68 -1.24 8.72
CA VAL A 2 -5.58 -0.94 9.87
C VAL A 2 -5.99 -2.20 10.65
N SER A 3 -6.49 -3.23 9.97
CA SER A 3 -6.96 -4.47 10.62
C SER A 3 -5.83 -5.34 11.19
N ASP A 4 -4.79 -5.60 10.39
CA ASP A 4 -3.80 -6.64 10.74
C ASP A 4 -2.55 -6.07 11.42
N TRP A 5 -2.31 -4.76 11.29
CA TRP A 5 -1.11 -4.08 11.81
C TRP A 5 -1.44 -2.95 12.80
N GLY A 6 -2.73 -2.73 13.10
CA GLY A 6 -3.18 -1.80 14.14
C GLY A 6 -2.82 -0.33 13.89
N TYR A 7 -2.68 0.10 12.63
CA TYR A 7 -2.54 1.52 12.29
C TYR A 7 -3.90 2.21 12.32
N ASP A 8 -3.96 3.49 12.72
CA ASP A 8 -5.16 4.29 12.49
C ASP A 8 -5.39 4.50 10.98
N LYS A 9 -6.65 4.68 10.58
CA LYS A 9 -7.01 4.83 9.15
C LYS A 9 -6.34 6.05 8.52
N LEU A 10 -6.27 7.18 9.23
CA LEU A 10 -5.62 8.40 8.72
C LEU A 10 -4.10 8.25 8.69
N GLU A 11 -3.52 7.65 9.73
CA GLU A 11 -2.08 7.38 9.78
C GLU A 11 -1.64 6.45 8.64
N ALA A 12 -2.39 5.39 8.38
CA ALA A 12 -2.12 4.48 7.27
C ALA A 12 -2.20 5.19 5.91
N TYR A 13 -3.14 6.13 5.74
CA TYR A 13 -3.29 6.90 4.51
C TYR A 13 -2.10 7.85 4.27
N PHE A 14 -1.68 8.59 5.29
CA PHE A 14 -0.51 9.45 5.18
C PHE A 14 0.77 8.66 4.97
N LEU A 15 0.94 7.52 5.65
CA LEU A 15 2.09 6.65 5.48
C LEU A 15 2.18 6.07 4.06
N LEU A 16 1.07 5.60 3.49
CA LEU A 16 1.02 5.09 2.12
C LEU A 16 1.22 6.20 1.08
N THR A 17 0.90 7.44 1.38
CA THR A 17 1.16 8.57 0.47
C THR A 17 2.66 8.80 0.29
N GLN A 18 3.44 8.68 1.37
CA GLN A 18 4.89 8.92 1.33
C GLN A 18 5.70 7.68 0.92
N CYS A 19 5.29 6.50 1.37
CA CYS A 19 6.08 5.27 1.22
C CYS A 19 5.40 4.19 0.37
N GLY A 20 4.19 4.45 -0.12
CA GLY A 20 3.47 3.53 -0.99
C GLY A 20 4.12 3.44 -2.37
N ARG A 21 4.20 2.22 -2.89
CA ARG A 21 4.70 1.93 -4.24
C ARG A 21 3.59 1.27 -5.04
N VAL A 22 3.30 1.82 -6.21
CA VAL A 22 2.28 1.27 -7.12
C VAL A 22 2.98 0.60 -8.29
N ARG A 23 2.58 -0.65 -8.57
CA ARG A 23 3.01 -1.37 -9.77
C ARG A 23 1.84 -1.50 -10.72
N LEU A 24 2.06 -1.06 -11.95
CA LEU A 24 1.10 -1.24 -13.04
C LEU A 24 1.30 -2.64 -13.64
N GLY A 25 0.29 -3.50 -13.49
CA GLY A 25 0.34 -4.89 -13.92
C GLY A 25 -0.03 -5.04 -15.38
N ASN A 26 -1.23 -4.58 -15.73
CA ASN A 26 -1.68 -4.49 -17.12
C ASN A 26 -2.34 -3.12 -17.35
N MET A 27 -2.22 -2.65 -18.60
CA MET A 27 -2.93 -1.47 -19.11
C MET A 27 -3.59 -1.77 -20.46
N VAL A 28 -3.64 -3.05 -20.83
CA VAL A 28 -4.11 -3.49 -22.16
C VAL A 28 -5.43 -4.22 -22.06
N ASP A 29 -5.67 -4.92 -20.94
CA ASP A 29 -6.94 -5.59 -20.71
C ASP A 29 -8.07 -4.58 -20.41
N PRO A 30 -9.34 -4.90 -20.72
CA PRO A 30 -10.49 -4.04 -20.42
C PRO A 30 -10.61 -3.64 -18.95
N LYS A 31 -9.94 -4.38 -18.06
CA LYS A 31 -9.78 -4.06 -16.65
C LYS A 31 -8.29 -3.86 -16.35
N TYR A 32 -7.93 -2.62 -16.07
CA TYR A 32 -6.59 -2.28 -15.60
C TYR A 32 -6.34 -2.86 -14.21
N SER A 33 -5.15 -3.41 -14.02
CA SER A 33 -4.71 -4.05 -12.78
C SER A 33 -3.53 -3.30 -12.21
N LEU A 34 -3.73 -2.78 -11.00
CA LEU A 34 -2.71 -2.07 -10.24
C LEU A 34 -2.48 -2.80 -8.92
N GLY A 35 -1.20 -3.02 -8.59
CA GLY A 35 -0.79 -3.55 -7.30
C GLY A 35 -0.26 -2.43 -6.40
N ALA A 36 -0.87 -2.25 -5.24
CA ALA A 36 -0.32 -1.39 -4.19
C ALA A 36 0.59 -2.20 -3.27
N SER A 37 1.80 -1.71 -3.03
CA SER A 37 2.82 -2.38 -2.23
C SER A 37 3.56 -1.40 -1.33
N ILE A 38 4.14 -1.91 -0.24
CA ILE A 38 4.88 -1.13 0.74
C ILE A 38 5.97 -2.03 1.34
N SER A 39 7.12 -1.46 1.68
CA SER A 39 8.25 -2.22 2.21
C SER A 39 7.94 -2.80 3.59
N LYS A 40 8.24 -4.08 3.79
CA LYS A 40 8.08 -4.75 5.10
C LYS A 40 8.90 -4.11 6.21
N SER A 41 10.03 -3.47 5.87
CA SER A 41 10.85 -2.74 6.83
C SER A 41 10.13 -1.53 7.45
N ILE A 42 9.19 -0.93 6.74
CA ILE A 42 8.43 0.25 7.18
C ILE A 42 7.23 -0.17 8.04
N ILE A 43 6.70 -1.37 7.79
CA ILE A 43 5.54 -1.94 8.48
C ILE A 43 5.93 -2.71 9.76
N ALA A 44 7.17 -3.18 9.86
CA ALA A 44 7.66 -3.93 11.01
C ALA A 44 7.69 -3.03 12.26
N LYS A 45 6.59 -3.02 13.01
CA LYS A 45 6.51 -2.50 14.38
C LYS A 45 7.45 -3.37 15.24
N ARG A 46 8.47 -2.73 15.81
CA ARG A 46 9.41 -3.35 16.76
C ARG A 46 8.78 -3.46 18.14
#